data_AF-A0A1R0LTF9-F1
#
_entry.id   AF-A0A1R0LTF9-F1
#
_cell.length_a   1.000
_cell.length_b   1.000
_cell.length_c   1.000
_cell.angle_alpha   90.00
_cell.angle_beta   90.00
_cell.angle_gamma   90.00
#
_symmetry.space_group_name_H-M   'P 1'
#
loop_
_entity.id
_entity.type
_entity.pdbx_description
1 polymer ?
#
loop_
_entity_poly.entity_id
_entity_poly.type
_entity_poly.pdbx_seq_one_letter_code
_entity_poly.pdbx_strand_id
1 'polypeptide(L)'
;MPGIEPLPGAEFLAAIGDDRTAFDSPDGLAAFPGLAPAPNDSGKRNGNLHRPRHCHRGLQRVFYMSALMSVRYDPTPEPSATESRPRRNAVPRA
;
A
#
# COMPACT_ATOMS: atom_id res chain seq x y z
N MET A 1 -3.97 16.11 2.36
CA MET A 1 -4.00 14.68 2.76
C MET A 1 -2.87 14.43 3.75
N PRO A 2 -3.07 13.64 4.81
CA PRO A 2 -1.98 13.21 5.67
C PRO A 2 -0.90 12.50 4.84
N GLY A 3 0.33 13.01 4.87
CA GLY A 3 1.48 12.43 4.19
C GLY A 3 1.57 12.60 2.66
N ILE A 4 0.68 13.40 2.06
CA ILE A 4 0.94 13.98 0.73
C ILE A 4 1.24 15.46 0.94
N GLU A 5 2.50 15.74 1.23
CA GLU A 5 3.04 17.10 1.29
C GLU A 5 3.16 17.68 -0.14
N PRO A 6 3.30 19.00 -0.32
CA PRO A 6 3.32 19.63 -1.65
C PRO A 6 4.34 19.03 -2.62
N LEU A 7 5.51 18.62 -2.13
CA LEU A 7 6.56 18.00 -2.94
C LEU A 7 6.17 16.56 -3.39
N PRO A 8 5.81 15.62 -2.48
CA PRO A 8 5.19 14.35 -2.84
C PRO A 8 3.96 14.48 -3.74
N GLY A 9 3.13 15.52 -3.53
CA GLY A 9 1.96 15.81 -4.35
C GLY A 9 2.35 16.21 -5.79
N ALA A 10 3.38 17.02 -5.95
CA ALA A 10 3.93 17.36 -7.27
C ALA A 10 4.57 16.14 -7.96
N GLU A 11 5.31 15.30 -7.22
CA GLU A 11 5.86 14.04 -7.75
C GLU A 11 4.76 13.09 -8.21
N PHE A 12 3.66 13.00 -7.46
CA PHE A 12 2.50 12.19 -7.81
C PHE A 12 1.85 12.67 -9.12
N LEU A 13 1.61 13.98 -9.24
CA LEU A 13 1.04 14.57 -10.45
C LEU A 13 1.98 14.45 -11.65
N ALA A 14 3.28 14.63 -11.46
CA ALA A 14 4.26 14.44 -12.53
C ALA A 14 4.34 12.97 -13.00
N ALA A 15 4.15 12.01 -12.10
CA ALA A 15 4.22 10.58 -12.41
C ALA A 15 2.93 10.02 -13.04
N ILE A 16 1.77 10.58 -12.71
CA ILE A 16 0.47 10.20 -13.29
C ILE A 16 0.18 11.00 -14.56
N GLY A 17 0.70 12.22 -14.66
CA GLY A 17 0.36 13.17 -15.71
C GLY A 17 -0.98 13.85 -15.46
N ASP A 18 -1.43 14.62 -16.45
CA ASP A 18 -2.72 15.34 -16.42
C ASP A 18 -3.91 14.43 -16.81
N ASP A 19 -3.61 13.26 -17.37
CA ASP A 19 -4.62 12.36 -17.90
C ASP A 19 -5.01 11.27 -16.89
N ARG A 20 -6.15 11.46 -16.24
CA ARG A 20 -6.74 10.45 -15.33
C ARG A 20 -7.21 9.19 -16.06
N THR A 21 -7.31 9.20 -17.39
CA THR A 21 -7.66 8.03 -18.21
C THR A 21 -6.45 7.16 -18.53
N ALA A 22 -5.23 7.57 -18.13
CA ALA A 22 -4.02 6.77 -18.28
C ALA A 22 -4.06 5.44 -17.49
N PHE A 23 -4.97 5.31 -16.51
CA PHE A 23 -5.20 4.08 -15.76
C PHE A 23 -6.66 3.64 -15.91
N ASP A 24 -6.86 2.42 -16.41
CA ASP A 24 -8.19 1.83 -16.60
C ASP A 24 -8.92 1.54 -15.28
N SER A 25 -8.17 1.36 -14.19
CA SER A 25 -8.71 1.04 -12.88
C SER A 25 -7.82 1.56 -11.73
N PRO A 26 -8.39 1.79 -10.54
CA PRO A 26 -7.60 2.13 -9.35
C PRO A 26 -6.60 1.02 -8.97
N ASP A 27 -6.91 -0.23 -9.28
CA ASP A 27 -5.99 -1.36 -9.06
C ASP A 27 -4.78 -1.26 -9.99
N GLY A 28 -4.96 -0.78 -11.23
CA GLY A 28 -3.88 -0.49 -12.16
C GLY A 28 -2.97 0.63 -11.65
N LEU A 29 -3.56 1.70 -11.10
CA LEU A 29 -2.80 2.76 -10.43
C LEU A 29 -2.01 2.23 -9.24
N ALA A 30 -2.60 1.35 -8.42
CA ALA A 30 -1.92 0.75 -7.27
C ALA A 30 -0.82 -0.24 -7.68
N ALA A 31 -0.98 -0.94 -8.80
CA ALA A 31 0.01 -1.88 -9.30
C ALA A 31 1.22 -1.20 -9.96
N PHE A 32 1.05 -0.03 -10.55
CA PHE A 32 2.12 0.75 -11.17
C PHE A 32 3.33 1.08 -10.25
N PRO A 33 3.16 1.53 -8.99
CA PRO A 33 4.21 1.62 -7.99
C PRO A 33 4.55 0.26 -7.33
N GLY A 34 3.84 -0.81 -7.66
CA GLY A 34 4.00 -2.12 -7.06
C GLY A 34 3.34 -2.29 -5.69
N LEU A 35 2.28 -1.55 -5.38
CA LEU A 35 1.54 -1.70 -4.11
C LEU A 35 0.62 -2.92 -4.13
N ALA A 36 -0.04 -3.18 -5.26
CA ALA A 36 -0.94 -4.31 -5.44
C ALA A 36 -0.44 -5.22 -6.56
N PRO A 37 -0.59 -6.55 -6.44
CA PRO A 37 -0.37 -7.45 -7.56
C PRO A 37 -1.46 -7.24 -8.61
N ALA A 38 -1.09 -6.77 -9.81
CA ALA A 38 -1.99 -6.77 -10.97
C ALA A 38 -1.60 -7.84 -12.00
N PRO A 39 -2.57 -8.43 -12.70
CA PRO A 39 -2.31 -9.29 -13.85
C PRO A 39 -1.62 -8.50 -14.97
N ASN A 40 -0.52 -9.04 -15.51
CA ASN A 40 0.11 -8.51 -16.72
C ASN A 40 -0.51 -9.20 -17.95
N ASP A 41 -1.79 -8.90 -18.18
CA ASP A 41 -2.57 -9.52 -19.23
C ASP A 41 -2.41 -8.72 -20.53
N SER A 42 -1.95 -9.39 -21.59
CA SER A 42 -1.69 -8.77 -22.90
C SER A 42 -2.88 -8.88 -23.87
N GLY A 43 -4.06 -9.25 -23.35
CA GLY A 43 -5.26 -9.59 -24.14
C GLY A 43 -5.23 -10.99 -24.77
N LYS A 44 -4.06 -11.60 -24.96
CA LYS A 44 -3.91 -13.01 -25.41
C LYS A 44 -3.72 -14.02 -24.27
N ARG A 45 -3.23 -13.56 -23.11
CA ARG A 45 -3.07 -14.36 -21.90
C ARG A 45 -3.70 -13.60 -20.74
N ASN A 46 -4.55 -14.30 -20.00
CA ASN A 46 -5.29 -13.76 -18.85
C ASN A 46 -4.83 -14.46 -17.56
N GLY A 47 -4.85 -13.74 -16.44
CA GLY A 47 -4.46 -14.27 -15.13
C GLY A 47 -2.94 -14.42 -14.94
N ASN A 48 -2.12 -13.68 -15.69
CA ASN A 48 -0.67 -13.74 -15.56
C ASN A 48 -0.19 -12.88 -14.37
N LEU A 49 -0.28 -13.45 -13.16
CA LEU A 49 0.24 -12.84 -11.94
C LEU A 49 1.79 -12.85 -11.99
N HIS A 50 2.37 -11.75 -12.47
CA HIS A 50 3.82 -11.60 -12.54
C HIS A 50 4.32 -10.76 -11.37
N ARG A 51 5.47 -11.15 -10.80
CA ARG A 51 6.16 -10.32 -9.82
C ARG A 51 6.67 -9.05 -10.53
N PRO A 52 6.26 -7.84 -10.11
CA PRO A 52 6.73 -6.63 -10.75
C PRO A 52 8.26 -6.48 -10.60
N ARG A 53 8.96 -6.40 -11.74
CA ARG A 53 10.43 -6.25 -11.79
C ARG A 53 10.87 -4.79 -11.86
N HIS A 54 10.01 -3.94 -12.42
CA HIS A 54 10.22 -2.51 -12.58
C HIS A 54 8.94 -1.79 -12.14
N CYS A 55 9.00 -1.14 -10.98
CA CYS A 55 7.94 -0.26 -10.49
C CYS A 55 8.41 1.19 -10.50
N HIS A 56 7.45 2.13 -10.53
CA HIS A 56 7.78 3.54 -10.50
C HIS A 56 8.21 3.98 -9.09
N ARG A 57 9.53 4.13 -8.87
CA ARG A 57 10.12 4.43 -7.55
C ARG A 57 9.62 5.76 -6.94
N GLY A 58 9.34 6.76 -7.78
CA GLY A 58 8.79 8.04 -7.30
C GLY A 58 7.40 7.87 -6.68
N LEU A 59 6.51 7.13 -7.36
CA LEU A 59 5.17 6.87 -6.83
C LEU A 59 5.20 5.93 -5.63
N GLN A 60 6.07 4.92 -5.67
CA GLN A 60 6.28 4.04 -4.51
C GLN A 60 6.68 4.83 -3.27
N ARG A 61 7.57 5.82 -3.41
CA ARG A 61 7.97 6.71 -2.32
C ARG A 61 6.79 7.57 -1.82
N VAL A 62 6.01 8.17 -2.71
CA VAL A 62 4.86 9.00 -2.33
C VAL A 62 3.84 8.18 -1.53
N PHE A 63 3.46 7.00 -2.02
CA PHE A 63 2.51 6.14 -1.34
C PHE A 63 3.03 5.62 -0.01
N TYR A 64 4.32 5.26 0.05
CA TYR A 64 4.96 4.85 1.30
C TYR A 64 4.96 5.99 2.34
N MET A 65 5.30 7.22 1.94
CA MET A 65 5.27 8.39 2.83
C MET A 65 3.86 8.71 3.31
N SER A 66 2.86 8.60 2.43
CA SER A 66 1.46 8.77 2.78
C SER A 66 0.99 7.74 3.81
N ALA A 67 1.31 6.45 3.60
CA ALA A 67 0.98 5.39 4.54
C ALA A 67 1.66 5.60 5.91
N LEU A 68 2.96 5.96 5.91
CA LEU A 68 3.71 6.20 7.14
C LEU A 68 3.11 7.35 7.96
N MET A 69 2.71 8.45 7.31
CA MET A 69 2.03 9.54 8.02
C MET A 69 0.63 9.13 8.46
N SER A 70 -0.11 8.38 7.66
CA SER A 70 -1.44 7.89 8.04
C SER A 70 -1.38 7.06 9.33
N VAL A 71 -0.37 6.20 9.50
CA VAL A 71 -0.16 5.43 10.74
C VAL A 71 0.21 6.35 11.91
N ARG A 72 0.98 7.42 11.69
CA ARG A 72 1.38 8.36 12.74
C ARG A 72 0.24 9.28 13.20
N TYR A 73 -0.69 9.59 12.31
CA TYR A 73 -1.85 10.44 12.58
C TYR A 73 -3.13 9.63 12.84
N ASP A 74 -3.04 8.30 12.90
CA ASP A 74 -4.14 7.45 13.32
C ASP A 74 -4.50 7.81 14.77
N PRO A 75 -5.74 8.26 15.04
CA PRO A 75 -6.18 8.57 16.39
C PRO A 75 -6.29 7.35 17.29
N THR A 76 -6.14 6.13 16.73
CA THR A 76 -6.08 4.89 17.51
C THR A 76 -4.86 4.94 18.42
N PRO A 77 -5.01 5.14 19.74
CA PRO A 77 -3.89 5.06 20.64
C PRO A 77 -3.35 3.63 20.58
N GLU A 78 -2.01 3.46 20.64
CA GLU A 78 -1.38 2.19 20.99
C GLU A 78 -2.22 1.50 22.08
N PRO A 79 -2.64 0.22 21.91
CA PRO A 79 -3.45 -0.45 22.91
C PRO A 79 -2.68 -0.44 24.22
N SER A 80 -3.07 0.45 25.12
CA SER A 80 -2.51 0.57 26.46
C SER A 80 -2.58 -0.81 27.07
N ALA A 81 -1.42 -1.37 27.42
CA ALA A 81 -1.15 -2.71 27.93
C ALA A 81 -2.22 -3.28 28.90
N THR A 82 -3.37 -3.71 28.39
CA THR A 82 -4.45 -4.33 29.17
C THR A 82 -5.13 -5.50 28.46
N GLU A 83 -4.63 -5.96 27.31
CA GLU A 83 -5.02 -7.27 26.77
C GLU A 83 -4.20 -8.35 27.50
N SER A 84 -4.66 -8.67 28.70
CA SER A 84 -4.17 -9.80 29.51
C SER A 84 -4.47 -11.09 28.76
N ARG A 85 -3.52 -11.55 27.94
CA ARG A 85 -3.55 -12.88 27.31
C ARG A 85 -3.68 -13.94 28.43
N PRO A 86 -4.81 -14.67 28.55
CA PRO A 86 -4.91 -15.72 29.56
C PRO A 86 -3.87 -16.79 29.25
N ARG A 87 -3.01 -17.07 30.24
CA ARG A 87 -2.06 -18.19 30.18
C ARG A 87 -2.87 -19.45 29.95
N ARG A 88 -2.71 -20.05 28.76
CA ARG A 88 -3.22 -21.39 28.43
C ARG A 88 -2.61 -22.39 29.42
N ASN A 89 -3.41 -22.75 30.41
CA ASN A 89 -3.51 -24.02 31.14
C ASN A 89 -2.19 -24.80 31.34
N ALA A 90 -1.70 -24.77 32.57
CA ALA A 90 -0.84 -25.81 33.10
C ALA A 90 -1.63 -27.13 33.14
N VAL A 91 -1.10 -28.15 32.47
CA VAL A 91 -1.60 -29.53 32.56
C VAL A 91 -1.05 -30.13 33.85
N PRO A 92 -1.87 -30.53 34.84
CA PRO A 92 -1.38 -31.30 35.97
C PRO A 92 -1.11 -32.73 35.48
N ARG A 93 0.16 -33.17 35.52
CA ARG A 93 0.49 -34.59 35.45
C ARG A 93 0.20 -35.21 36.81
N ALA A 94 -0.73 -36.16 36.83
CA ALA A 94 -0.91 -37.13 37.90
C ALA A 94 0.26 -38.13 37.92
#